data_AF-A0A445DGU5-F1
#
_entry.id   AF-A0A445DGU5-F1
#
_cell.length_a   1.000
_cell.length_b   1.000
_cell.length_c   1.000
_cell.angle_alpha   90.00
_cell.angle_beta   90.00
_cell.angle_gamma   90.00
#
_symmetry.space_group_name_H-M   'P 1'
#
loop_
_entity.id
_entity.type
_entity.pdbx_description
1 polymer ?
#
loop_
_entity_poly.entity_id
_entity_poly.type
_entity_poly.pdbx_seq_one_letter_code
_entity_poly.pdbx_strand_id
1 'polypeptide(L)'
;MGKDTIADIITSIRNADMNGRGTVLILCTNITENIAKMLLREGFIENVRKHREGENLFLVLTLPYRRNRKRSSKMRLNLKRISTPGLRIYSNYQQIPRILGGWELSLFLLREV
;
A
#
# COMPACT_ATOMS: atom_id res chain seq x y z
N MET A 1 20.89 8.01 -7.12
CA MET A 1 20.10 7.22 -6.14
C MET A 1 18.67 7.12 -6.65
N GLY A 2 18.26 5.97 -7.19
CA GLY A 2 16.88 5.78 -7.66
C GLY A 2 15.94 5.69 -6.47
N LYS A 3 15.08 6.70 -6.27
CA LYS A 3 14.03 6.68 -5.25
C LYS A 3 13.02 5.63 -5.62
N ASP A 4 12.83 4.66 -4.74
CA ASP A 4 11.89 3.59 -4.95
C ASP A 4 10.51 3.98 -4.41
N THR A 5 9.68 4.49 -5.32
CA THR A 5 8.35 5.02 -4.99
C THR A 5 7.45 3.99 -4.30
N ILE A 6 7.59 2.69 -4.59
CA ILE A 6 6.74 1.66 -3.98
C ILE A 6 7.16 1.40 -2.54
N ALA A 7 8.46 1.36 -2.26
CA ALA A 7 8.96 1.22 -0.89
C ALA A 7 8.54 2.42 -0.04
N ASP A 8 8.60 3.62 -0.60
CA ASP A 8 8.25 4.87 0.09
C ASP A 8 6.77 4.90 0.49
N ILE A 9 5.85 4.43 -0.37
CA ILE A 9 4.41 4.35 -0.06
C ILE A 9 4.15 3.35 1.06
N ILE A 10 4.70 2.14 0.94
CA ILE A 10 4.52 1.08 1.95
C ILE A 10 5.01 1.56 3.31
N THR A 11 6.17 2.21 3.33
CA THR A 11 6.77 2.76 4.55
C THR A 11 5.93 3.90 5.11
N SER A 12 5.45 4.81 4.26
CA SER A 12 4.58 5.93 4.66
C SER A 12 3.28 5.46 5.31
N ILE A 13 2.63 4.46 4.71
CA ILE A 13 1.39 3.86 5.25
C ILE A 13 1.67 3.18 6.59
N ARG A 14 2.73 2.38 6.68
CA ARG A 14 3.11 1.69 7.92
C ARG A 14 3.41 2.67 9.05
N ASN A 15 4.14 3.74 8.75
CA ASN A 15 4.48 4.76 9.73
C ASN A 15 3.24 5.53 10.20
N ALA A 16 2.28 5.79 9.32
CA ALA A 16 1.02 6.44 9.70
C ALA A 16 0.15 5.55 10.60
N ASP A 17 0.03 4.26 10.27
CA ASP A 17 -0.67 3.27 11.11
C ASP A 17 0.00 3.16 12.50
N MET A 18 1.33 3.09 12.55
CA MET A 18 2.09 3.03 13.81
C MET A 18 1.95 4.30 14.66
N ASN A 19 2.00 5.47 14.04
CA ASN A 19 1.91 6.76 14.73
C ASN A 19 0.47 7.18 15.06
N GLY A 20 -0.53 6.35 14.71
CA GLY A 20 -1.94 6.68 14.88
C GLY A 20 -2.40 7.88 14.04
N ARG A 21 -1.63 8.25 13.01
CA ARG A 21 -2.01 9.29 12.06
C ARG A 21 -3.03 8.71 11.10
N GLY A 22 -4.26 9.22 11.16
CA GLY A 22 -5.35 8.75 10.30
C GLY A 22 -5.19 9.13 8.82
N THR A 23 -4.16 9.88 8.43
CA THR A 23 -3.99 10.38 7.07
C THR A 23 -2.55 10.27 6.57
N VAL A 24 -2.38 9.89 5.31
CA VAL A 24 -1.09 9.78 4.60
C VAL A 24 -1.16 10.59 3.32
N LEU A 25 -0.12 11.37 3.03
CA LEU A 25 0.00 12.13 1.80
C LEU A 25 1.14 11.52 0.96
N ILE A 26 0.83 11.13 -0.26
CA ILE A 26 1.79 10.54 -1.22
C ILE A 26 1.66 11.20 -2.58
N LEU A 27 2.71 11.19 -3.40
CA LEU A 27 2.66 11.66 -4.78
C LEU A 27 1.70 10.79 -5.61
N CYS A 28 0.88 11.43 -6.44
CA CYS A 28 -0.01 10.76 -7.37
C CYS A 28 0.77 10.36 -8.62
N THR A 29 0.91 9.05 -8.82
CA THR A 29 1.39 8.43 -10.04
C THR A 29 0.41 7.33 -10.43
N ASN A 30 0.45 6.84 -11.67
CA ASN A 30 -0.44 5.75 -12.10
C ASN A 30 -0.32 4.51 -11.19
N ILE A 31 0.89 4.23 -10.70
CA ILE A 31 1.14 3.10 -9.79
C ILE A 31 0.54 3.38 -8.42
N THR A 32 0.78 4.58 -7.84
CA THR A 32 0.26 4.90 -6.50
C THR A 32 -1.26 4.96 -6.47
N GLU A 33 -1.86 5.47 -7.54
CA GLU A 33 -3.32 5.51 -7.70
C GLU A 33 -3.93 4.11 -7.77
N ASN A 34 -3.34 3.20 -8.55
CA ASN A 34 -3.83 1.83 -8.63
C ASN A 34 -3.71 1.09 -7.29
N ILE A 35 -2.58 1.25 -6.59
CA ILE A 35 -2.39 0.68 -5.25
C ILE A 35 -3.44 1.23 -4.29
N ALA A 36 -3.64 2.54 -4.26
CA ALA A 36 -4.63 3.18 -3.38
C ALA A 36 -6.06 2.69 -3.66
N LYS A 37 -6.45 2.53 -4.93
CA LYS A 37 -7.75 1.97 -5.32
C LYS A 37 -7.93 0.53 -4.85
N MET A 38 -6.91 -0.31 -4.99
CA MET A 38 -6.98 -1.69 -4.50
C MET A 38 -7.10 -1.73 -2.98
N LEU A 39 -6.30 -0.93 -2.26
CA LEU A 39 -6.38 -0.85 -0.79
C LEU A 39 -7.74 -0.35 -0.30
N LEU A 40 -8.39 0.56 -1.04
CA LEU A 40 -9.75 1.02 -0.76
C LEU A 40 -10.78 -0.08 -0.99
N ARG A 41 -10.69 -0.83 -2.11
CA ARG A 41 -11.62 -1.93 -2.44
C ARG A 41 -11.58 -3.05 -1.41
N GLU A 42 -10.40 -3.38 -0.90
CA GLU A 42 -10.19 -4.43 0.10
C GLU A 42 -10.48 -3.97 1.53
N GLY A 43 -10.84 -2.68 1.73
CA GLY A 43 -11.20 -2.14 3.04
C GLY A 43 -10.01 -1.88 3.99
N PHE A 44 -8.79 -1.81 3.47
CA PHE A 44 -7.60 -1.45 4.24
C PHE A 44 -7.49 0.05 4.50
N ILE A 45 -8.06 0.86 3.60
CA ILE A 45 -8.12 2.33 3.67
C ILE A 45 -9.59 2.72 3.63
N GLU A 46 -9.97 3.74 4.41
CA GLU A 46 -11.35 4.23 4.49
C GLU A 46 -11.69 5.19 3.36
N ASN A 47 -10.74 6.05 2.96
CA ASN A 47 -10.95 7.02 1.89
C ASN A 47 -9.67 7.34 1.12
N VAL A 48 -9.81 7.71 -0.15
CA VAL A 48 -8.72 8.19 -1.01
C VAL A 48 -9.18 9.45 -1.70
N ARG A 49 -8.45 10.55 -1.52
CA ARG A 49 -8.73 11.84 -2.16
C ARG A 49 -7.54 12.30 -2.98
N LYS A 50 -7.81 12.85 -4.17
CA LYS A 50 -6.79 13.57 -4.94
C LYS A 50 -6.70 15.00 -4.44
N HIS A 51 -5.49 15.46 -4.17
CA HIS A 51 -5.21 16.83 -3.78
C HIS A 51 -4.18 17.40 -4.75
N ARG A 52 -4.45 18.58 -5.31
CA ARG A 52 -3.51 19.25 -6.22
C ARG A 52 -2.92 20.43 -5.49
N GLU A 53 -1.59 20.48 -5.46
CA GLU A 53 -0.84 21.58 -4.87
C GLU A 53 0.15 22.09 -5.93
N GLY A 54 -0.21 23.23 -6.54
CA GLY A 54 0.49 23.75 -7.72
C GLY A 54 0.43 22.78 -8.91
N GLU A 55 1.59 22.46 -9.47
CA GLU A 55 1.72 21.50 -10.57
C GLU A 55 1.67 20.05 -10.10
N ASN A 56 1.92 19.80 -8.81
CA ASN A 56 2.01 18.46 -8.25
C ASN A 56 0.64 17.93 -7.86
N LEU A 57 0.41 16.65 -8.16
CA LEU A 57 -0.78 15.92 -7.75
C LEU A 57 -0.41 14.94 -6.64
N PHE A 58 -1.21 14.92 -5.58
CA PHE A 58 -1.06 14.10 -4.39
C PHE A 58 -2.30 13.23 -4.15
N LEU A 59 -2.09 12.10 -3.50
CA LEU A 59 -3.14 11.25 -2.95
C LEU A 59 -3.11 11.37 -1.43
N VAL A 60 -4.26 11.74 -0.87
CA VAL A 60 -4.52 11.75 0.56
C VAL A 60 -5.28 10.48 0.89
N LEU A 61 -4.63 9.57 1.61
CA LEU A 61 -5.17 8.29 2.06
C LEU A 61 -5.63 8.41 3.51
N THR A 62 -6.87 8.06 3.81
CA THR A 62 -7.42 8.03 5.16
C THR A 62 -7.41 6.60 5.70
N LEU A 63 -6.59 6.34 6.72
CA LEU A 63 -6.50 5.05 7.38
C LEU A 63 -7.62 4.91 8.43
N PRO A 64 -8.24 3.73 8.56
CA PRO A 64 -9.30 3.51 9.53
C PRO A 64 -8.78 3.70 10.96
N TYR A 65 -9.44 4.57 11.72
CA TYR A 65 -9.04 4.92 13.08
C TYR A 65 -9.32 3.78 14.07
N ARG A 66 -8.27 3.22 14.70
CA ARG A 66 -8.40 2.13 15.67
C ARG A 66 -8.44 2.65 17.09
N ARG A 67 -9.66 2.94 17.58
CA ARG A 67 -9.91 3.44 18.94
C ARG A 67 -9.62 2.43 20.07
N ASN A 68 -9.39 1.15 19.75
CA ASN A 68 -9.21 0.08 20.76
C ASN A 68 -7.89 -0.71 20.60
N ARG A 69 -6.88 -0.31 21.39
CA ARG A 69 -5.58 -1.01 21.51
C ARG A 69 -5.69 -2.48 21.95
N LYS A 70 -6.77 -2.88 22.64
CA LYS A 70 -6.97 -4.26 23.14
C LYS A 70 -7.35 -5.31 22.07
N ARG A 71 -7.88 -4.90 20.90
CA ARG A 71 -8.15 -5.80 19.75
C ARG A 71 -7.07 -5.71 18.65
N SER A 72 -6.01 -4.94 18.88
CA SER A 72 -5.07 -4.47 17.85
C SER A 72 -4.11 -5.52 17.28
N SER A 73 -4.13 -6.76 17.78
CA SER A 73 -3.33 -7.85 17.20
C SER A 73 -3.92 -8.33 15.85
N LYS A 74 -5.23 -8.20 15.64
CA LYS A 74 -5.93 -8.97 14.59
C LYS A 74 -5.87 -8.41 13.18
N MET A 75 -5.36 -7.19 12.96
CA MET A 75 -5.41 -6.57 11.62
C MET A 75 -4.26 -5.60 11.35
N ARG A 76 -3.06 -5.79 11.91
CA ARG A 76 -1.91 -4.96 11.50
C ARG A 76 -1.71 -5.09 9.99
N LEU A 77 -1.63 -3.96 9.29
CA LEU A 77 -1.31 -3.92 7.87
C LEU A 77 0.12 -4.44 7.67
N ASN A 78 0.26 -5.74 7.41
CA ASN A 78 1.57 -6.34 7.15
C ASN A 78 1.94 -6.16 5.67
N LEU A 79 2.22 -4.91 5.29
CA LEU A 79 2.67 -4.58 3.94
C LEU A 79 4.13 -4.97 3.79
N LYS A 80 4.40 -6.10 3.13
CA LYS A 80 5.74 -6.55 2.79
C LYS A 80 5.94 -6.48 1.28
N ARG A 81 7.07 -5.91 0.88
CA ARG A 81 7.48 -5.91 -0.52
C ARG A 81 8.32 -7.14 -0.84
N ILE A 82 8.01 -7.78 -1.96
CA ILE A 82 8.68 -9.00 -2.42
C ILE A 82 9.78 -8.68 -3.46
N SER A 83 9.48 -7.86 -4.48
CA SER A 83 10.42 -7.55 -5.58
C SER A 83 11.12 -6.21 -5.36
N THR A 84 12.45 -6.16 -5.21
CA THR A 84 13.23 -4.92 -4.97
C THR A 84 14.08 -4.55 -6.19
N PRO A 85 14.59 -3.30 -6.32
CA PRO A 85 15.37 -2.92 -7.51
C PRO A 85 16.65 -3.72 -7.68
N GLY A 86 17.27 -4.15 -6.58
CA GLY A 86 18.47 -5.00 -6.58
C GLY A 86 18.17 -6.48 -6.84
N LEU A 87 16.92 -6.92 -6.64
CA LEU A 87 16.47 -8.28 -6.91
C LEU A 87 15.02 -8.26 -7.42
N ARG A 88 14.87 -8.19 -8.74
CA ARG A 88 13.56 -8.25 -9.38
C ARG A 88 13.06 -9.69 -9.42
N ILE A 89 11.96 -9.94 -8.73
CA ILE A 89 11.29 -11.23 -8.72
C ILE A 89 10.11 -11.15 -9.70
N TYR A 90 10.14 -12.01 -10.71
CA TYR A 90 9.04 -12.24 -11.65
C TYR A 90 8.50 -13.65 -11.42
N SER A 91 7.19 -13.81 -11.50
CA SER A 91 6.55 -15.12 -11.35
C SER A 91 5.48 -15.26 -12.40
N ASN A 92 5.45 -16.43 -13.05
CA ASN A 92 4.36 -16.78 -13.94
C ASN A 92 3.08 -16.99 -13.14
N TYR A 93 1.92 -16.82 -13.79
CA TYR A 93 0.61 -16.96 -13.14
C TYR A 93 0.42 -18.28 -12.39
N GLN A 94 1.05 -19.37 -12.88
CA GLN A 94 1.02 -20.70 -12.26
C GLN A 94 1.83 -20.79 -10.95
N GLN A 95 2.82 -19.92 -10.79
CA GLN A 95 3.76 -19.92 -9.67
C GLN A 95 3.39 -18.89 -8.59
N ILE A 96 2.28 -18.15 -8.77
CA ILE A 96 1.80 -17.21 -7.76
C ILE A 96 1.39 -18.02 -6.53
N PRO A 97 2.11 -17.91 -5.39
CA PRO A 97 1.77 -18.66 -4.21
C PRO A 97 0.40 -18.18 -3.70
N ARG A 98 -0.49 -19.12 -3.40
CA ARG A 98 -1.71 -18.82 -2.64
C ARG A 98 -1.29 -18.53 -1.20
N ILE A 99 -1.22 -17.25 -0.86
CA ILE A 99 -0.81 -16.81 0.47
C ILE A 99 -1.96 -17.14 1.44
N LEU A 100 -1.63 -17.93 2.46
CA LEU A 100 -2.55 -18.71 3.29
C LEU A 100 -3.59 -17.84 4.02
N GLY A 101 -4.86 -18.27 4.01
CA GLY A 101 -5.84 -17.89 5.05
C GLY A 101 -6.89 -16.85 4.69
N GLY A 102 -7.02 -16.43 3.42
CA GLY A 102 -8.16 -15.61 2.94
C GLY A 102 -8.26 -14.18 3.49
N TRP A 103 -7.34 -13.75 4.36
CA TRP A 103 -7.32 -12.42 4.98
C TRP A 103 -6.09 -11.58 4.63
N GLU A 104 -5.19 -12.10 3.79
CA GLU A 104 -3.96 -11.41 3.39
C GLU A 104 -4.00 -11.00 1.92
N LEU A 105 -3.81 -9.70 1.64
CA LEU A 105 -3.73 -9.16 0.29
C LEU A 105 -2.30 -9.16 -0.23
N SER A 106 -2.11 -9.71 -1.42
CA SER A 106 -0.80 -9.84 -2.06
C SER A 106 -0.78 -9.13 -3.40
N LEU A 107 0.03 -8.08 -3.50
CA LEU A 107 0.15 -7.25 -4.69
C LEU A 107 1.31 -7.73 -5.56
N PHE A 108 1.00 -8.27 -6.74
CA PHE A 108 1.97 -8.61 -7.77
C PHE A 108 1.92 -7.56 -8.90
N LEU A 109 3.03 -6.87 -9.14
CA LEU A 109 3.19 -6.04 -10.34
C LEU A 109 3.69 -6.94 -11.46
N LEU A 110 2.75 -7.55 -12.18
CA LEU A 110 3.06 -8.28 -13.41
C LEU A 110 3.28 -7.25 -14.52
N ARG A 111 4.47 -7.25 -15.10
CA ARG A 111 4.76 -6.52 -16.33
C ARG A 111 4.70 -7.58 -17.42
N GLU A 112 3.71 -7.51 -18.30
CA GLU A 112 3.70 -8.37 -19.48
C GLU A 112 4.96 -8.08 -20.30
N VAL A 113 5.63 -9.16 -20.72
CA VAL A 113 6.71 -9.13 -21.71
C VAL A 113 6.06 -9.34 -23.07
#